data_AF-A0A1I1I7D3-F1
#
_entry.id   AF-A0A1I1I7D3-F1
#
_cell.length_a   1.000
_cell.length_b   1.000
_cell.length_c   1.000
_cell.angle_alpha   90.00
_cell.angle_beta   90.00
_cell.angle_gamma   90.00
#
_symmetry.space_group_name_H-M   'P 1'
#
loop_
_entity.id
_entity.type
_entity.pdbx_description
1 polymer ?
#
loop_
_entity_poly.entity_id
_entity_poly.type
_entity_poly.pdbx_seq_one_letter_code
_entity_poly.pdbx_strand_id
1 'polypeptide(L)'
;MNNVYPHHYLGQLNNIPFANKPSAALARCMPLANENDFDVFSQLPCSDAPILINFIEHYQILNELVNQANALWDCELTILLRISMPGGMRLPASLLADNVLLMQDVEPELKRLSGKVKHLLVIDDHFIRYQLEQGDNAIAISLFTLSAQQNTRFKQFIAKLAHYNIGEK
;
A
#
# COMPACT_ATOMS: atom_id res chain seq x y z
N MET A 1 -26.24 -14.99 -6.80
CA MET A 1 -24.83 -14.58 -6.62
C MET A 1 -24.43 -13.81 -7.86
N ASN A 2 -23.92 -12.58 -7.72
CA ASN A 2 -23.45 -11.84 -8.89
C ASN A 2 -22.16 -12.46 -9.40
N ASN A 3 -21.96 -12.49 -10.73
CA ASN A 3 -20.68 -12.92 -11.29
C ASN A 3 -19.62 -11.87 -10.96
N VAL A 4 -18.61 -12.26 -10.19
CA VAL A 4 -17.46 -11.44 -9.86
C VAL A 4 -16.31 -11.84 -10.78
N TYR A 5 -15.73 -10.85 -11.47
CA TYR A 5 -14.55 -11.02 -12.30
C TYR A 5 -13.33 -10.49 -11.53
N PRO A 6 -12.42 -11.37 -11.09
CA PRO A 6 -11.22 -10.95 -10.38
C PRO A 6 -10.07 -10.63 -11.34
N HIS A 7 -9.29 -9.60 -11.00
CA HIS A 7 -7.99 -9.31 -11.60
C HIS A 7 -6.96 -9.17 -10.48
N HIS A 8 -5.78 -9.75 -10.68
CA HIS A 8 -4.73 -9.78 -9.66
C HIS A 8 -3.39 -9.39 -10.24
N TYR A 9 -2.59 -8.72 -9.41
CA TYR A 9 -1.20 -8.38 -9.66
C TYR A 9 -0.42 -8.51 -8.36
N LEU A 10 0.73 -9.17 -8.42
CA LEU A 10 1.69 -9.26 -7.32
C LEU A 10 2.98 -8.58 -7.75
N GLY A 11 3.34 -7.53 -7.02
CA GLY A 11 4.53 -6.73 -7.29
C GLY A 11 5.52 -6.74 -6.13
N GLN A 12 6.71 -6.28 -6.44
CA GLN A 12 7.84 -6.15 -5.53
C GLN A 12 8.50 -4.79 -5.74
N LEU A 13 8.64 -4.00 -4.67
CA LEU A 13 9.44 -2.77 -4.71
C LEU A 13 10.92 -3.16 -4.72
N ASN A 14 11.57 -2.97 -5.88
CA ASN A 14 12.92 -3.50 -6.14
C ASN A 14 14.03 -2.48 -5.85
N ASN A 15 13.71 -1.19 -5.86
CA ASN A 15 14.69 -0.12 -5.67
C ASN A 15 14.01 1.16 -5.17
N ILE A 16 14.81 2.15 -4.76
CA ILE A 16 14.35 3.46 -4.28
C ILE A 16 13.53 4.16 -5.38
N PRO A 17 12.23 4.48 -5.16
CA PRO A 17 11.35 5.04 -6.19
C PRO A 17 11.67 6.50 -6.56
N PHE A 18 12.35 7.24 -5.69
CA PHE A 18 12.59 8.68 -5.83
C PHE A 18 14.07 9.03 -5.95
N ALA A 19 14.83 8.26 -6.75
CA ALA A 19 16.30 8.31 -6.83
C ALA A 19 16.95 9.69 -7.04
N ASN A 20 16.25 10.66 -7.62
CA ASN A 20 16.76 12.01 -7.91
C ASN A 20 16.16 13.11 -7.02
N LYS A 21 15.47 12.75 -5.94
CA LYS A 21 14.93 13.73 -4.97
C LYS A 21 15.65 13.58 -3.64
N PRO A 22 16.07 14.69 -3.01
CA PRO A 22 16.49 14.66 -1.62
C PRO A 22 15.37 14.08 -0.76
N SER A 23 15.67 13.03 -0.02
CA SER A 23 14.73 12.40 0.91
C SER A 23 15.12 12.73 2.33
N ALA A 24 14.15 13.09 3.17
CA ALA A 24 14.38 13.32 4.57
C ALA A 24 14.60 11.98 5.26
N ALA A 25 15.75 11.79 5.92
CA ALA A 25 16.06 10.56 6.65
C ALA A 25 15.06 10.29 7.78
N LEU A 26 14.42 11.34 8.33
CA LEU A 26 13.43 11.30 9.42
C LEU A 26 13.83 10.36 10.57
N ALA A 27 15.13 10.20 10.82
CA ALA A 27 15.66 9.31 11.84
C ALA A 27 15.16 9.80 13.21
N ARG A 28 14.33 8.97 13.85
CA ARG A 28 13.93 9.19 15.24
C ARG A 28 14.85 8.35 16.12
N CYS A 29 15.54 9.00 17.05
CA CYS A 29 16.19 8.28 18.13
C CYS A 29 15.11 7.59 18.94
N MET A 30 15.24 6.27 19.11
CA MET A 30 14.40 5.57 20.06
C MET A 30 14.77 6.03 21.46
N PRO A 31 13.78 6.18 22.37
CA PRO A 31 14.01 6.64 23.73
C PRO A 31 14.60 5.51 24.58
N LEU A 32 15.71 4.90 24.15
CA LEU A 32 16.45 3.91 24.91
C LEU A 32 17.32 4.65 25.93
N ALA A 33 17.15 4.36 27.21
CA ALA A 33 17.76 5.11 28.31
C ALA A 33 18.72 4.27 29.17
N ASN A 34 18.56 2.94 29.20
CA ASN A 34 19.36 2.03 30.02
C ASN A 34 19.72 0.73 29.27
N GLU A 35 20.68 -0.04 29.80
CA GLU A 35 21.16 -1.30 29.20
C GLU A 35 20.04 -2.31 28.93
N ASN A 36 19.07 -2.42 29.85
CA ASN A 36 17.94 -3.31 29.68
C ASN A 36 17.05 -2.90 28.48
N ASP A 37 16.94 -1.61 28.17
CA ASP A 37 16.23 -1.15 26.97
C ASP A 37 16.93 -1.65 25.69
N PHE A 38 18.27 -1.64 25.66
CA PHE A 38 19.05 -2.16 24.53
C PHE A 38 18.96 -3.68 24.42
N ASP A 39 19.02 -4.40 25.54
CA ASP A 39 18.91 -5.86 25.57
C ASP A 39 17.56 -6.33 25.03
N VAL A 40 16.46 -5.71 25.49
CA VAL A 40 15.12 -6.00 24.97
C VAL A 40 15.02 -5.62 23.50
N PHE A 41 15.59 -4.48 23.10
CA PHE A 41 15.55 -4.02 21.72
C PHE A 41 16.26 -4.99 20.77
N SER A 42 17.39 -5.55 21.18
CA SER A 42 18.16 -6.51 20.39
C SER A 42 17.40 -7.82 20.07
N GLN A 43 16.37 -8.12 20.86
CA GLN A 43 15.54 -9.31 20.69
C GLN A 43 14.31 -9.06 19.80
N LEU A 44 14.04 -7.81 19.43
CA LEU A 44 12.93 -7.49 18.55
C LEU A 44 13.19 -8.02 17.14
N PRO A 45 12.17 -8.56 16.47
CA PRO A 45 12.32 -9.07 15.13
C PRO A 45 12.64 -7.91 14.19
N CYS A 46 13.73 -8.04 13.45
CA CYS A 46 14.13 -7.14 12.38
C CYS A 46 13.84 -7.83 11.04
N SER A 47 13.41 -7.07 10.03
CA SER A 47 13.29 -7.62 8.69
C SER A 47 14.65 -7.69 8.00
N ASP A 48 14.90 -8.76 7.26
CA ASP A 48 16.08 -8.90 6.38
C ASP A 48 15.94 -8.11 5.08
N ALA A 49 14.73 -7.64 4.76
CA ALA A 49 14.48 -6.88 3.54
C ALA A 49 14.93 -5.41 3.69
N PRO A 50 15.46 -4.79 2.61
CA PRO A 50 16.01 -3.44 2.67
C PRO A 50 14.91 -2.40 2.88
N ILE A 51 15.24 -1.32 3.58
CA ILE A 51 14.36 -0.15 3.69
C ILE A 51 14.56 0.70 2.43
N LEU A 52 13.55 0.74 1.56
CA LEU A 52 13.62 1.41 0.25
C LEU A 52 12.85 2.74 0.19
N ILE A 53 11.93 2.95 1.14
CA ILE A 53 11.10 4.16 1.23
C ILE A 53 10.93 4.59 2.69
N ASN A 54 10.67 5.86 2.90
CA ASN A 54 10.18 6.38 4.18
C ASN A 54 8.64 6.55 4.19
N PHE A 55 8.10 7.00 5.32
CA PHE A 55 6.65 7.23 5.48
C PHE A 55 6.06 8.28 4.52
N ILE A 56 6.82 9.33 4.18
CA ILE A 56 6.36 10.38 3.25
C ILE A 56 6.21 9.78 1.85
N GLU A 57 7.25 9.09 1.40
CA GLU A 57 7.33 8.44 0.09
C GLU A 57 6.26 7.35 -0.05
N HIS A 58 6.01 6.58 1.00
CA HIS A 58 4.90 5.63 1.04
C HIS A 58 3.56 6.31 0.76
N TYR A 59 3.21 7.37 1.50
CA TYR A 59 1.96 8.09 1.27
C TYR A 59 1.91 8.81 -0.08
N GLN A 60 3.05 9.21 -0.65
CA GLN A 60 3.09 9.75 -2.01
C GLN A 60 2.71 8.69 -3.05
N ILE A 61 3.24 7.47 -2.92
CA ILE A 61 2.88 6.35 -3.81
C ILE A 61 1.38 6.05 -3.66
N LEU A 62 0.89 5.89 -2.43
CA LEU A 62 -0.52 5.58 -2.18
C LEU A 62 -1.47 6.67 -2.69
N ASN A 63 -1.14 7.95 -2.48
CA ASN A 63 -1.90 9.08 -3.00
C ASN A 63 -2.04 9.03 -4.52
N GLU A 64 -0.93 8.78 -5.22
CA GLU A 64 -0.93 8.70 -6.68
C GLU A 64 -1.71 7.49 -7.20
N LEU A 65 -1.61 6.34 -6.51
CA LEU A 65 -2.41 5.17 -6.85
C LEU A 65 -3.91 5.44 -6.65
N VAL A 66 -4.32 6.02 -5.52
CA VAL A 66 -5.74 6.35 -5.28
C VAL A 66 -6.27 7.35 -6.32
N ASN A 67 -5.50 8.40 -6.63
CA ASN A 67 -5.88 9.36 -7.66
C ASN A 67 -6.02 8.70 -9.04
N GLN A 68 -5.06 7.84 -9.41
CA GLN A 68 -5.11 7.10 -10.67
C GLN A 68 -6.29 6.14 -10.73
N ALA A 69 -6.60 5.45 -9.64
CA ALA A 69 -7.73 4.54 -9.56
C ALA A 69 -9.06 5.30 -9.72
N ASN A 70 -9.24 6.41 -9.00
CA ASN A 70 -10.44 7.23 -9.11
C ASN A 70 -10.63 7.80 -10.52
N ALA A 71 -9.55 8.18 -11.21
CA ALA A 71 -9.61 8.64 -12.60
C ALA A 71 -9.95 7.53 -13.62
N LEU A 72 -9.79 6.25 -13.28
CA LEU A 72 -10.09 5.13 -14.17
C LEU A 72 -11.50 4.57 -13.97
N TRP A 73 -12.06 4.71 -12.77
CA TRP A 73 -13.34 4.11 -12.34
C TRP A 73 -14.27 5.14 -11.69
N ASP A 74 -14.47 6.27 -12.37
CA ASP A 74 -15.28 7.41 -11.93
C ASP A 74 -16.55 7.01 -11.14
N CYS A 75 -16.62 7.45 -9.88
CA CYS A 75 -17.76 7.36 -8.95
C CYS A 75 -18.30 5.97 -8.57
N GLU A 76 -17.73 4.87 -9.07
CA GLU A 76 -18.25 3.51 -8.83
C GLU A 76 -17.22 2.57 -8.20
N LEU A 77 -16.10 3.13 -7.75
CA LEU A 77 -14.99 2.42 -7.13
C LEU A 77 -15.04 2.52 -5.62
N THR A 78 -14.92 1.38 -4.94
CA THR A 78 -14.54 1.31 -3.53
C THR A 78 -13.09 0.82 -3.43
N ILE A 79 -12.27 1.46 -2.60
CA ILE A 79 -10.86 1.14 -2.42
C ILE A 79 -10.63 0.65 -0.99
N LEU A 80 -10.07 -0.54 -0.83
CA LEU A 80 -9.51 -1.01 0.43
C LEU A 80 -8.01 -0.79 0.38
N LEU A 81 -7.49 -0.06 1.36
CA LEU A 81 -6.08 0.28 1.43
C LEU A 81 -5.53 -0.18 2.78
N ARG A 82 -4.51 -1.04 2.74
CA ARG A 82 -3.78 -1.40 3.95
C ARG A 82 -2.95 -0.22 4.42
N ILE A 83 -3.03 0.09 5.72
CA ILE A 83 -2.13 1.04 6.38
C ILE A 83 -1.68 0.48 7.73
N SER A 84 -0.43 0.06 7.79
CA SER A 84 0.23 -0.35 9.03
C SER A 84 0.71 0.92 9.73
N MET A 85 0.04 1.30 10.82
CA MET A 85 0.22 2.53 11.60
C MET A 85 -0.02 3.83 10.81
N PRO A 86 -1.06 4.61 11.15
CA PRO A 86 -1.07 6.02 10.76
C PRO A 86 0.09 6.68 11.51
N GLY A 87 1.18 6.99 10.80
CA GLY A 87 2.27 7.76 11.37
C GLY A 87 1.70 9.08 11.91
N GLY A 88 2.44 9.77 12.79
CA GLY A 88 2.06 11.11 13.27
C GLY A 88 2.05 12.20 12.17
N MET A 89 1.94 11.81 10.90
CA MET A 89 1.90 12.68 9.73
C MET A 89 0.47 12.81 9.21
N ARG A 90 0.20 13.93 8.57
CA ARG A 90 -1.09 14.17 7.91
C ARG A 90 -1.22 13.29 6.68
N LEU A 91 -2.33 12.55 6.59
CA LEU A 91 -2.66 11.77 5.40
C LEU A 91 -3.03 12.69 4.22
N PRO A 92 -2.63 12.34 2.98
CA PRO A 92 -3.13 13.00 1.78
C PRO A 92 -4.66 12.94 1.70
N ALA A 93 -5.29 14.01 1.19
CA ALA A 93 -6.75 14.11 1.13
C ALA A 93 -7.39 13.00 0.29
N SER A 94 -6.69 12.49 -0.73
CA SER A 94 -7.15 11.37 -1.55
C SER A 94 -7.37 10.10 -0.73
N LEU A 95 -6.55 9.85 0.29
CA LEU A 95 -6.67 8.69 1.17
C LEU A 95 -7.83 8.82 2.18
N LEU A 96 -8.42 10.02 2.27
CA LEU A 96 -9.55 10.34 3.14
C LEU A 96 -10.85 10.54 2.33
N ALA A 97 -10.84 10.22 1.04
CA ALA A 97 -12.04 10.28 0.21
C ALA A 97 -13.09 9.25 0.68
N ASP A 98 -14.37 9.56 0.51
CA ASP A 98 -15.50 8.75 1.02
C ASP A 98 -15.51 7.30 0.50
N ASN A 99 -14.83 7.05 -0.61
CA ASN A 99 -14.74 5.73 -1.23
C ASN A 99 -13.47 4.94 -0.87
N VAL A 100 -12.62 5.49 0.01
CA VAL A 100 -11.38 4.85 0.48
C VAL A 100 -11.56 4.39 1.92
N LEU A 101 -11.36 3.10 2.13
CA LEU A 101 -11.40 2.48 3.45
C LEU A 101 -9.97 2.10 3.85
N LEU A 102 -9.48 2.75 4.90
CA LEU A 102 -8.17 2.50 5.50
C LEU A 102 -8.28 1.42 6.58
N MET A 103 -7.48 0.38 6.49
CA MET A 103 -7.50 -0.73 7.46
C MET A 103 -6.14 -1.36 7.69
N GLN A 104 -5.96 -1.99 8.85
CA GLN A 104 -4.74 -2.73 9.16
C GLN A 104 -4.72 -4.11 8.45
N ASP A 105 -5.90 -4.71 8.31
CA ASP A 105 -6.12 -5.99 7.63
C ASP A 105 -7.31 -5.81 6.67
N VAL A 106 -7.06 -6.09 5.38
CA VAL A 106 -8.05 -5.93 4.31
C VAL A 106 -8.96 -7.15 4.15
N GLU A 107 -8.58 -8.31 4.67
CA GLU A 107 -9.26 -9.59 4.43
C GLU A 107 -10.71 -9.63 4.92
N PRO A 108 -11.05 -9.15 6.14
CA PRO A 108 -12.43 -9.15 6.62
C PRO A 108 -13.35 -8.31 5.73
N GLU A 109 -12.86 -7.16 5.28
CA GLU A 109 -13.65 -6.21 4.50
C GLU A 109 -13.76 -6.65 3.04
N LEU A 110 -12.69 -7.23 2.47
CA LEU A 110 -12.73 -7.88 1.16
C LEU A 110 -13.84 -8.93 1.11
N LYS A 111 -13.90 -9.84 2.09
CA LYS A 111 -14.95 -10.87 2.17
C LYS A 111 -16.33 -10.26 2.32
N ARG A 112 -16.45 -9.13 3.02
CA ARG A 112 -17.74 -8.45 3.24
C ARG A 112 -18.25 -7.75 1.99
N LEU A 113 -17.38 -7.12 1.20
CA LEU A 113 -17.77 -6.25 0.08
C LEU A 113 -17.68 -6.90 -1.30
N SER A 114 -16.87 -7.95 -1.47
CA SER A 114 -16.73 -8.62 -2.76
C SER A 114 -18.08 -9.09 -3.29
N GLY A 115 -18.42 -8.68 -4.50
CA GLY A 115 -19.71 -8.95 -5.15
C GLY A 115 -20.89 -8.10 -4.69
N LYS A 116 -20.71 -7.22 -3.70
CA LYS A 116 -21.74 -6.27 -3.21
C LYS A 116 -21.58 -4.85 -3.74
N VAL A 117 -20.36 -4.47 -4.11
CA VAL A 117 -20.05 -3.19 -4.78
C VAL A 117 -19.68 -3.44 -6.24
N LYS A 118 -19.81 -2.41 -7.09
CA LYS A 118 -19.57 -2.54 -8.54
C LYS A 118 -18.11 -2.82 -8.87
N HIS A 119 -17.21 -2.04 -8.28
CA HIS A 119 -15.76 -2.22 -8.36
C HIS A 119 -15.16 -2.12 -6.96
N LEU A 120 -14.41 -3.14 -6.56
CA LEU A 120 -13.65 -3.19 -5.32
C LEU A 120 -12.17 -3.35 -5.65
N LEU A 121 -11.38 -2.30 -5.44
CA LEU A 121 -9.93 -2.33 -5.58
C LEU A 121 -9.31 -2.53 -4.21
N VAL A 122 -8.39 -3.48 -4.10
CA VAL A 122 -7.60 -3.75 -2.90
C VAL A 122 -6.16 -3.42 -3.21
N ILE A 123 -5.56 -2.54 -2.40
CA ILE A 123 -4.14 -2.21 -2.42
C ILE A 123 -3.58 -2.66 -1.06
N ASP A 124 -2.83 -3.75 -1.09
CA ASP A 124 -2.27 -4.40 0.07
C ASP A 124 -0.74 -4.43 -0.04
N ASP A 125 -0.08 -3.41 0.51
CA ASP A 125 1.38 -3.30 0.49
C ASP A 125 2.00 -3.71 1.82
N HIS A 126 3.18 -4.32 1.74
CA HIS A 126 4.03 -4.73 2.85
C HIS A 126 5.39 -4.03 2.77
N PHE A 127 5.39 -2.73 2.40
CA PHE A 127 6.60 -1.95 2.31
C PHE A 127 7.19 -1.67 3.69
N ILE A 128 8.51 -1.84 3.79
CA ILE A 128 9.25 -1.62 5.03
C ILE A 128 9.69 -0.16 5.05
N ARG A 129 9.32 0.55 6.12
CA ARG A 129 9.65 1.98 6.30
C ARG A 129 10.66 2.23 7.42
N TYR A 130 10.88 1.23 8.29
CA TYR A 130 11.84 1.26 9.39
C TYR A 130 12.21 -0.16 9.82
N GLN A 131 13.30 -0.30 10.57
CA GLN A 131 14.00 -1.58 10.77
C GLN A 131 13.22 -2.67 11.53
N LEU A 132 12.28 -2.28 12.40
CA LEU A 132 11.46 -3.20 13.18
C LEU A 132 10.16 -3.60 12.48
N GLU A 133 9.87 -2.99 11.33
CA GLU A 133 8.70 -3.36 10.56
C GLU A 133 8.90 -4.72 9.90
N GLN A 134 7.90 -5.59 10.03
CA GLN A 134 7.86 -6.87 9.35
C GLN A 134 7.22 -6.70 7.97
N GLY A 135 7.88 -7.24 6.96
CA GLY A 135 7.46 -7.14 5.57
C GLY A 135 8.54 -7.65 4.64
N ASP A 136 8.23 -7.68 3.36
CA ASP A 136 9.13 -8.14 2.31
C ASP A 136 9.21 -7.16 1.13
N ASN A 137 8.66 -5.94 1.26
CA ASN A 137 8.50 -4.96 0.19
C ASN A 137 7.59 -5.41 -0.97
N ALA A 138 6.71 -6.40 -0.77
CA ALA A 138 5.71 -6.78 -1.75
C ALA A 138 4.48 -5.86 -1.73
N ILE A 139 3.73 -5.89 -2.84
CA ILE A 139 2.41 -5.26 -2.96
C ILE A 139 1.48 -6.17 -3.76
N ALA A 140 0.33 -6.48 -3.19
CA ALA A 140 -0.76 -7.16 -3.88
C ALA A 140 -1.83 -6.14 -4.30
N ILE A 141 -2.16 -6.14 -5.58
CA ILE A 141 -3.25 -5.32 -6.13
C ILE A 141 -4.29 -6.26 -6.72
N SER A 142 -5.52 -6.12 -6.25
CA SER A 142 -6.64 -6.93 -6.72
C SER A 142 -7.85 -6.08 -7.05
N LEU A 143 -8.49 -6.33 -8.19
CA LEU A 143 -9.77 -5.73 -8.56
C LEU A 143 -10.83 -6.81 -8.64
N PHE A 144 -11.89 -6.67 -7.84
CA PHE A 144 -13.09 -7.48 -7.91
C PHE A 144 -14.21 -6.64 -8.51
N THR A 145 -14.70 -7.03 -9.68
CA THR A 145 -15.66 -6.22 -10.44
C THR A 145 -16.86 -7.04 -10.88
N LEU A 146 -18.04 -6.42 -10.90
CA LEU A 146 -19.25 -6.99 -11.50
C LEU A 146 -19.33 -6.77 -13.02
N SER A 147 -18.40 -6.01 -13.58
CA SER A 147 -18.30 -5.73 -15.01
C SER A 147 -17.14 -6.51 -15.65
N ALA A 148 -17.41 -7.25 -16.73
CA ALA A 148 -16.44 -8.13 -17.39
C ALA A 148 -15.30 -7.39 -18.14
N GLN A 149 -15.52 -6.14 -18.56
CA GLN A 149 -14.59 -5.40 -19.42
C GLN A 149 -13.69 -4.43 -18.64
N GLN A 150 -12.98 -4.92 -17.60
CA GLN A 150 -12.10 -4.07 -16.77
C GLN A 150 -10.61 -4.36 -16.95
N ASN A 151 -10.24 -5.41 -17.69
CA ASN A 151 -8.83 -5.82 -17.86
C ASN A 151 -7.93 -4.68 -18.39
N THR A 152 -8.40 -3.91 -19.37
CA THR A 152 -7.62 -2.80 -19.95
C THR A 152 -7.33 -1.70 -18.91
N ARG A 153 -8.35 -1.30 -18.14
CA ARG A 153 -8.18 -0.30 -17.07
C ARG A 153 -7.29 -0.83 -15.94
N PHE A 154 -7.46 -2.10 -15.58
CA PHE A 154 -6.61 -2.75 -14.58
C PHE A 154 -5.14 -2.77 -15.02
N LYS A 155 -4.85 -3.15 -16.27
CA LYS A 155 -3.50 -3.10 -16.84
C LYS A 155 -2.93 -1.68 -16.87
N GLN A 156 -3.75 -0.69 -17.23
CA GLN A 156 -3.36 0.72 -17.19
C GLN A 156 -3.03 1.18 -15.76
N PHE A 157 -3.81 0.73 -14.77
CA PHE A 157 -3.57 1.02 -13.36
C PHE A 157 -2.23 0.45 -12.89
N ILE A 158 -2.00 -0.86 -13.06
CA ILE A 158 -0.77 -1.52 -12.59
C ILE A 158 0.49 -1.04 -13.34
N ALA A 159 0.36 -0.56 -14.59
CA ALA A 159 1.49 0.03 -15.32
C ALA A 159 2.08 1.27 -14.62
N LYS A 160 1.30 1.96 -13.77
CA LYS A 160 1.78 3.08 -12.96
C LYS A 160 2.86 2.62 -11.96
N LEU A 161 2.80 1.38 -11.48
CA LEU A 161 3.74 0.83 -10.48
C LEU A 161 5.19 0.83 -10.94
N ALA A 162 5.42 0.63 -12.24
CA ALA A 162 6.77 0.67 -12.83
C ALA A 162 7.46 2.03 -12.64
N HIS A 163 6.70 3.14 -12.51
CA HIS A 163 7.27 4.47 -12.24
C HIS A 163 7.89 4.57 -10.84
N TYR A 164 7.53 3.65 -9.94
CA TYR A 164 8.03 3.58 -8.57
C TYR A 164 8.97 2.39 -8.35
N ASN A 165 9.57 1.84 -9.42
CA ASN A 165 10.43 0.65 -9.34
C ASN A 165 9.73 -0.59 -8.73
N ILE A 166 8.40 -0.65 -8.85
CA ILE A 166 7.61 -1.82 -8.47
C ILE A 166 7.41 -2.67 -9.73
N GLY A 167 8.02 -3.85 -9.73
CA GLY A 167 7.95 -4.82 -10.82
C GLY A 167 7.17 -6.08 -10.42
N GLU A 168 6.75 -6.89 -11.39
CA GLU A 168 6.11 -8.18 -11.12
C GLU A 168 7.06 -9.11 -10.35
N LYS A 169 6.53 -9.82 -9.36
CA LYS A 169 7.27 -10.76 -8.51
C LYS A 169 7.45 -12.11 -9.17
#